data_AF-A0A2V5QHS7-F1
#
_entry.id   AF-A0A2V5QHS7-F1
#
_cell.length_a   1.000
_cell.length_b   1.000
_cell.length_c   1.000
_cell.angle_alpha   90.00
_cell.angle_beta   90.00
_cell.angle_gamma   90.00
#
_symmetry.space_group_name_H-M   'P 1'
#
loop_
_entity.id
_entity.type
_entity.pdbx_description
1 polymer ?
#
loop_
_entity_poly.entity_id
_entity_poly.type
_entity_poly.pdbx_seq_one_letter_code
_entity_poly.pdbx_strand_id
1 'polypeptide(L)'
;MKKITIVFLAACVVLAVGCHWVGIHGNGHIKTDERPVSAFANIDVRGAFTIEWQSGTPSLRITTDENLLPYIESNVSGDTIHLRTREQIRPTHGIRVVISSPTNRAARRASHLTETLTNC
;
A
#
# COMPACT_ATOMS: atom_id res chain seq x y z
N MET A 1 15.95 -7.83 -54.79
CA MET A 1 14.96 -8.37 -53.82
C MET A 1 15.57 -8.80 -52.47
N LYS A 2 16.66 -8.16 -51.99
CA LYS A 2 17.32 -8.50 -50.69
C LYS A 2 17.26 -7.36 -49.65
N LYS A 3 16.83 -6.15 -50.06
CA LYS A 3 16.82 -4.94 -49.22
C LYS A 3 15.50 -4.70 -48.48
N ILE A 4 14.40 -5.31 -48.96
CA ILE A 4 13.05 -5.13 -48.40
C ILE A 4 12.86 -5.99 -47.14
N THR A 5 13.52 -7.14 -47.05
CA THR A 5 13.44 -8.05 -45.89
C THR A 5 14.05 -7.45 -44.62
N ILE A 6 15.01 -6.53 -44.75
CA ILE A 6 15.69 -5.89 -43.61
C ILE A 6 14.79 -4.84 -42.94
N VAL A 7 13.88 -4.21 -43.70
CA VAL A 7 12.97 -3.17 -43.18
C VAL A 7 11.85 -3.77 -42.33
N PHE A 8 11.40 -4.99 -42.63
CA PHE A 8 10.33 -5.65 -41.88
C PHE A 8 10.79 -6.22 -40.53
N LEU A 9 12.07 -6.60 -40.41
CA LEU A 9 12.62 -7.13 -39.15
C LEU A 9 12.89 -6.04 -38.10
N ALA A 10 13.14 -4.80 -38.54
CA ALA A 10 13.40 -3.67 -37.65
C ALA A 10 12.11 -3.10 -36.99
N ALA A 11 10.93 -3.36 -37.57
CA ALA A 11 9.66 -2.86 -37.05
C ALA A 11 9.15 -3.62 -35.82
N CYS A 12 9.54 -4.88 -35.62
CA CYS A 12 9.09 -5.69 -34.49
C CYS A 12 9.83 -5.42 -33.17
N VAL A 13 11.01 -4.80 -33.19
CA VAL A 13 11.82 -4.58 -31.97
C VAL A 13 11.31 -3.40 -31.13
N VAL A 14 10.49 -2.51 -31.71
CA VAL A 14 10.00 -1.29 -31.04
C VAL A 14 8.80 -1.55 -30.11
N LEU A 15 8.14 -2.70 -30.19
CA LEU A 15 6.96 -3.02 -29.37
C LEU A 15 7.26 -3.66 -28.00
N ALA A 16 8.53 -3.90 -27.67
CA ALA A 16 8.90 -4.61 -26.43
C ALA A 16 9.28 -3.70 -25.24
N VAL A 17 9.16 -2.36 -25.38
CA VAL A 17 9.61 -1.42 -24.34
C VAL A 17 8.39 -0.81 -23.66
N GLY A 18 7.99 -1.36 -22.50
CA GLY A 18 6.92 -0.72 -21.74
C GLY A 18 6.33 -1.42 -20.51
N CYS A 19 6.86 -2.54 -20.03
CA CYS A 19 6.44 -3.02 -18.70
C CYS A 19 7.24 -2.26 -17.63
N HIS A 20 6.81 -1.04 -17.34
CA HIS A 20 7.38 -0.30 -16.22
C HIS A 20 6.83 -0.91 -14.94
N TRP A 21 7.71 -1.51 -14.13
CA TRP A 21 7.34 -2.11 -12.86
C TRP A 21 7.08 -1.00 -11.83
N VAL A 22 5.98 -0.24 -12.02
CA VAL A 22 5.68 0.94 -11.21
C VAL A 22 5.41 0.49 -9.78
N GLY A 23 6.13 1.08 -8.84
CA GLY A 23 5.93 0.89 -7.41
C GLY A 23 7.21 0.66 -6.63
N ILE A 24 7.21 1.14 -5.39
CA ILE A 24 8.37 1.08 -4.50
C ILE A 24 8.40 -0.32 -3.87
N HIS A 25 9.49 -1.04 -4.12
CA HIS A 25 9.67 -2.39 -3.60
C HIS A 25 10.20 -2.35 -2.17
N GLY A 26 9.67 -3.21 -1.30
CA GLY A 26 10.20 -3.41 0.03
C GLY A 26 11.65 -3.88 0.00
N ASN A 27 12.46 -3.41 0.95
CA ASN A 27 13.87 -3.80 1.07
C ASN A 27 14.07 -5.13 1.82
N GLY A 28 13.00 -5.77 2.31
CA GLY A 28 13.04 -7.00 3.10
C GLY A 28 13.33 -6.78 4.60
N HIS A 29 13.65 -5.56 5.01
CA HIS A 29 13.99 -5.23 6.39
C HIS A 29 12.73 -4.84 7.15
N ILE A 30 12.09 -5.82 7.80
CA ILE A 30 10.84 -5.58 8.52
C ILE A 30 11.09 -4.78 9.79
N LYS A 31 10.40 -3.65 9.91
CA LYS A 31 10.46 -2.74 11.04
C LYS A 31 9.06 -2.38 11.51
N THR A 32 8.95 -2.13 12.81
CA THR A 32 7.73 -1.69 13.46
C THR A 32 7.84 -0.20 13.79
N ASP A 33 6.87 0.57 13.32
CA ASP A 33 6.72 2.00 13.58
C ASP A 33 5.53 2.21 14.53
N GLU A 34 5.79 2.83 15.67
CA GLU A 34 4.79 3.15 16.68
C GLU A 34 4.46 4.63 16.62
N ARG A 35 3.21 4.95 16.27
CA ARG A 35 2.73 6.31 16.15
C ARG A 35 1.67 6.58 17.23
N PRO A 36 1.86 7.60 18.08
CA PRO A 36 0.80 8.04 18.97
C PRO A 36 -0.35 8.60 18.12
N VAL A 37 -1.57 8.21 18.47
CA VAL A 37 -2.80 8.62 17.78
C VAL A 37 -3.83 9.02 18.82
N SER A 38 -4.68 9.97 18.48
CA SER A 38 -5.83 10.33 19.31
C SER A 38 -6.85 9.18 19.35
N ALA A 39 -7.81 9.25 20.27
CA ALA A 39 -8.90 8.29 20.27
C ALA A 39 -9.71 8.39 18.95
N PHE A 40 -10.12 7.23 18.42
CA PHE A 40 -11.00 7.13 17.26
C PHE A 40 -11.92 5.92 17.43
N ALA A 41 -13.06 5.97 16.76
CA ALA A 41 -14.08 4.92 16.77
C ALA A 41 -14.15 4.18 15.42
N ASN A 42 -13.73 4.81 14.33
CA ASN A 42 -13.86 4.28 12.98
C ASN A 42 -12.50 4.14 12.32
N ILE A 43 -12.41 3.20 11.38
CA ILE A 43 -11.21 2.98 10.56
C ILE A 43 -11.58 2.95 9.09
N ASP A 44 -10.94 3.84 8.33
CA ASP A 44 -11.00 3.91 6.88
C ASP A 44 -9.63 3.52 6.32
N VAL A 45 -9.59 2.42 5.56
CA VAL A 45 -8.35 1.87 5.03
C VAL A 45 -8.42 1.79 3.52
N ARG A 46 -7.37 2.33 2.88
CA ARG A 46 -7.18 2.32 1.42
C ARG A 46 -5.87 1.64 1.08
N GLY A 47 -5.93 0.36 0.75
CA GLY A 47 -4.79 -0.45 0.33
C GLY A 47 -4.82 -1.85 0.93
N ALA A 48 -3.74 -2.59 0.70
CA ALA A 48 -3.57 -3.96 1.19
C ALA A 48 -2.97 -3.97 2.61
N PHE A 49 -3.81 -3.71 3.61
CA PHE A 49 -3.43 -3.73 5.02
C PHE A 49 -4.11 -4.86 5.78
N THR A 50 -3.35 -5.55 6.62
CA THR A 50 -3.86 -6.50 7.60
C THR A 50 -4.03 -5.77 8.93
N ILE A 51 -5.29 -5.59 9.35
CA ILE A 51 -5.61 -4.82 10.56
C ILE A 51 -5.94 -5.78 11.70
N GLU A 52 -5.27 -5.61 12.82
CA GLU A 52 -5.57 -6.24 14.09
C GLU A 52 -6.06 -5.20 15.09
N TRP A 53 -7.16 -5.50 15.76
CA TRP A 53 -7.73 -4.62 16.77
C TRP A 53 -7.43 -5.15 18.17
N GLN A 54 -7.03 -4.26 19.05
CA GLN A 54 -6.78 -4.52 20.46
C GLN A 54 -7.54 -3.52 21.33
N SER A 55 -7.98 -3.96 22.50
CA SER A 55 -8.60 -3.08 23.49
C SER A 55 -7.52 -2.49 24.38
N GLY A 56 -7.48 -1.17 24.54
CA GLY A 56 -6.49 -0.52 25.41
C GLY A 56 -6.25 0.94 25.06
N THR A 57 -5.08 1.46 25.43
CA THR A 57 -4.66 2.84 25.16
C THR A 57 -4.59 3.10 23.66
N PRO A 58 -5.12 4.24 23.16
CA PRO A 58 -4.99 4.65 21.76
C PRO A 58 -3.56 4.56 21.25
N SER A 59 -3.31 3.61 20.35
CA SER A 59 -1.99 3.44 19.72
C SER A 59 -2.13 2.83 18.33
N LEU A 60 -1.23 3.25 17.43
CA LEU A 60 -1.11 2.72 16.09
C LEU A 60 0.29 2.15 15.90
N ARG A 61 0.36 0.89 15.50
CA ARG A 61 1.61 0.18 15.25
C ARG A 61 1.58 -0.40 13.85
N ILE A 62 2.53 -0.02 13.03
CA ILE A 62 2.62 -0.45 11.62
C ILE A 62 3.90 -1.26 11.46
N THR A 63 3.78 -2.49 10.97
CA THR A 63 4.89 -3.41 10.73
C THR A 63 4.97 -3.76 9.25
N THR A 64 6.05 -3.34 8.59
CA THR A 64 6.35 -3.62 7.18
C THR A 64 7.83 -3.34 6.86
N ASP A 65 8.24 -3.39 5.61
CA ASP A 65 9.60 -3.04 5.16
C ASP A 65 9.96 -1.59 5.53
N GLU A 66 11.16 -1.35 6.07
CA GLU A 66 11.54 -0.05 6.65
C GLU A 66 11.44 1.10 5.64
N ASN A 67 11.79 0.82 4.38
CA ASN A 67 11.79 1.80 3.31
C ASN A 67 10.36 2.17 2.87
N LEU A 68 9.35 1.38 3.24
CA LEU A 68 7.95 1.62 2.91
C LEU A 68 7.20 2.42 3.98
N LEU A 69 7.68 2.41 5.23
CA LEU A 69 7.06 3.13 6.35
C LEU A 69 6.79 4.63 6.07
N PRO A 70 7.67 5.39 5.39
CA PRO A 70 7.43 6.80 5.08
C PRO A 70 6.31 7.04 4.07
N TYR A 71 5.94 6.02 3.29
CA TYR A 71 4.88 6.10 2.28
C TYR A 71 3.51 5.71 2.84
N ILE A 72 3.46 5.21 4.07
CA ILE A 72 2.20 4.91 4.77
C ILE A 72 1.78 6.14 5.57
N GLU A 73 0.67 6.72 5.18
CA GLU A 73 0.08 7.87 5.85
C GLU A 73 -1.03 7.43 6.79
N SER A 74 -1.00 8.01 7.98
CA SER A 74 -1.99 7.81 9.04
C SER A 74 -2.45 9.19 9.53
N ASN A 75 -3.73 9.51 9.37
CA ASN A 75 -4.31 10.76 9.86
C ASN A 75 -5.64 10.49 10.55
N VAL A 76 -5.89 11.16 11.69
CA VAL A 76 -7.17 11.09 12.39
C VAL A 76 -7.97 12.35 12.05
N SER A 77 -9.17 12.15 11.51
CA SER A 77 -10.10 13.24 11.20
C SER A 77 -11.46 12.95 11.86
N GLY A 78 -11.84 13.78 12.83
CA GLY A 78 -13.00 13.52 13.69
C GLY A 78 -12.81 12.20 14.46
N ASP A 79 -13.72 11.25 14.27
CA ASP A 79 -13.69 9.93 14.92
C ASP A 79 -13.15 8.82 14.02
N THR A 80 -12.56 9.15 12.87
CA THR A 80 -12.07 8.16 11.88
C THR A 80 -10.56 8.27 11.70
N ILE A 81 -9.86 7.15 11.84
CA ILE A 81 -8.48 7.04 11.38
C ILE A 81 -8.46 6.66 9.90
N HIS A 82 -7.80 7.47 9.09
CA HIS A 82 -7.56 7.23 7.68
C HIS A 82 -6.16 6.66 7.50
N LEU A 83 -6.09 5.43 6.99
CA LEU A 83 -4.84 4.76 6.66
C LEU A 83 -4.75 4.53 5.16
N ARG A 84 -3.72 5.12 4.54
CA ARG A 84 -3.53 5.07 3.08
C ARG A 84 -2.07 4.99 2.72
N THR A 85 -1.79 4.44 1.54
CA THR A 85 -0.47 4.50 0.92
C THR A 85 -0.41 5.71 -0.02
N ARG A 86 0.64 6.54 0.10
CA ARG A 86 0.85 7.70 -0.79
C ARG A 86 1.15 7.26 -2.22
N GLU A 87 1.89 6.18 -2.37
CA GLU A 87 2.28 5.61 -3.66
C GLU A 87 1.94 4.12 -3.72
N GLN A 88 2.05 3.53 -4.91
CA GLN A 88 1.97 2.10 -5.08
C GLN A 88 3.22 1.45 -4.46
N ILE A 89 3.03 0.73 -3.35
CA ILE A 89 4.11 0.04 -2.65
C ILE A 89 3.93 -1.48 -2.77
N ARG A 90 5.05 -2.21 -2.86
CA ARG A 90 5.10 -3.67 -2.92
C ARG A 90 5.87 -4.19 -1.69
N PRO A 91 5.18 -4.40 -0.56
CA PRO A 91 5.79 -4.94 0.64
C PRO A 91 6.21 -6.40 0.44
N THR A 92 7.33 -6.80 1.03
CA THR A 92 7.85 -8.17 0.94
C THR A 92 7.02 -9.14 1.77
N HIS A 93 6.57 -8.70 2.95
CA HIS A 93 5.82 -9.51 3.92
C HIS A 93 4.41 -8.96 4.22
N GLY A 94 3.89 -8.10 3.35
CA GLY A 94 2.64 -7.38 3.58
C GLY A 94 2.79 -6.22 4.58
N ILE A 95 1.67 -5.58 4.92
CA ILE A 95 1.62 -4.49 5.89
C ILE A 95 0.68 -4.90 7.01
N ARG A 96 1.24 -5.13 8.21
CA ARG A 96 0.45 -5.41 9.41
C ARG A 96 0.25 -4.13 10.20
N VAL A 97 -0.96 -3.90 10.65
CA VAL A 97 -1.36 -2.71 11.39
C VAL A 97 -2.08 -3.18 12.64
N VAL A 98 -1.48 -2.92 13.80
CA VAL A 98 -2.10 -3.17 15.10
C VAL A 98 -2.60 -1.85 15.64
N ILE A 99 -3.89 -1.83 15.95
CA ILE A 99 -4.58 -0.66 16.48
C ILE A 99 -5.15 -1.01 17.84
N SER A 100 -4.86 -0.15 18.82
CA SER A 100 -5.48 -0.22 20.13
C SER A 100 -6.37 1.00 20.34
N SER A 101 -7.59 0.81 20.83
CA SER A 101 -8.48 1.90 21.27
C SER A 101 -9.44 1.38 22.34
N PRO A 102 -9.86 2.23 23.29
CA PRO A 102 -10.77 1.81 24.37
C PRO A 102 -12.19 1.52 23.86
N THR A 103 -12.54 1.99 22.66
CA THR A 103 -13.89 1.84 22.09
C THR A 103 -13.94 0.69 21.10
N ASN A 104 -14.61 -0.40 21.45
CA ASN A 104 -14.76 -1.63 20.65
C ASN A 104 -15.68 -1.52 19.42
N ARG A 105 -15.78 -0.33 18.78
CA ARG A 105 -16.77 -0.04 17.72
C ARG A 105 -16.14 0.33 16.38
N ALA A 106 -15.03 -0.31 16.02
CA ALA A 106 -14.39 -0.14 14.72
C ALA A 106 -15.30 -0.63 13.57
N ALA A 107 -16.11 0.26 13.01
CA ALA A 107 -16.73 0.00 11.71
C ALA A 107 -15.62 0.03 10.65
N ARG A 108 -15.19 -1.14 10.18
CA ARG A 108 -14.21 -1.25 9.09
C ARG A 108 -14.87 -0.79 7.80
N ARG A 109 -14.47 0.37 7.29
CA ARG A 109 -14.78 0.79 5.92
C ARG A 109 -13.55 0.50 5.07
N ALA A 110 -13.53 -0.67 4.45
CA ALA A 110 -12.54 -0.97 3.43
C ALA A 110 -13.11 -0.48 2.09
N SER A 111 -12.71 0.70 1.64
CA SER A 111 -12.97 1.09 0.26
C SER A 111 -11.96 0.34 -0.61
N HIS A 112 -12.40 -0.81 -1.13
CA HIS A 112 -11.67 -1.61 -2.11
C HIS A 112 -11.64 -0.84 -3.42
N LEU A 113 -10.71 0.12 -3.56
CA LEU A 113 -10.33 0.66 -4.86
C LEU A 113 -9.37 -0.34 -5.50
N THR A 114 -9.93 -1.46 -5.95
CA THR A 114 -9.24 -2.30 -6.93
C THR A 114 -9.49 -1.68 -8.29
N GLU A 115 -8.83 -0.55 -8.51
CA GLU A 115 -8.47 -0.14 -9.87
C GLU A 115 -7.13 -0.82 -10.21
N THR A 116 -7.11 -2.15 -10.23
CA THR A 116 -6.19 -2.86 -11.13
C THR A 116 -6.85 -2.90 -12.50
N LEU A 117 -6.90 -1.74 -13.15
CA LEU A 117 -6.83 -1.69 -14.61
C LEU A 117 -5.37 -1.87 -15.00
N THR A 118 -5.16 -2.53 -16.14
CA THR A 118 -3.88 -3.03 -16.70
C THR A 118 -3.58 -4.45 -16.20
N ASN A 119 -4.15 -5.53 -16.76
CA ASN A 119 -4.15 -5.90 -18.19
C ASN A 119 -2.83 -5.57 -18.88
N CYS A 120 -1.82 -6.40 -18.61
CA CYS A 120 -0.85 -6.92 -19.57
C CYS A 120 -0.41 -8.30 -19.09
#